data_AF-A0A0M9VH20-F1
#
_entry.id   AF-A0A0M9VH20-F1
#
_cell.length_a   1.000
_cell.length_b   1.000
_cell.length_c   1.000
_cell.angle_alpha   90.00
_cell.angle_beta   90.00
_cell.angle_gamma   90.00
#
_symmetry.space_group_name_H-M   'P 1'
#
loop_
_entity.id
_entity.type
_entity.pdbx_description
1 polymer ?
#
loop_
_entity_poly.entity_id
_entity_poly.type
_entity_poly.pdbx_seq_one_letter_code
_entity_poly.pdbx_strand_id
1 'polypeptide(L)' 'MKTFSLILSLTAFSATLYFLVTDFPDVTTLNGLIYFGIMLILLMVCVTGIIINWPLLSRIHNRFRLSYK' A
#
# COMPACT_ATOMS: atom_id res chain seq x y z
N MET A 1 -9.18 10.65 12.11
CA MET A 1 -8.27 9.63 12.70
C MET A 1 -8.06 8.42 11.77
N LYS A 2 -9.11 7.79 11.22
CA LYS A 2 -8.96 6.62 10.30
C LYS A 2 -8.50 6.97 8.87
N THR A 3 -8.83 8.17 8.39
CA THR A 3 -8.41 8.71 7.08
C THR A 3 -6.91 9.00 6.96
N PHE A 4 -6.27 9.35 8.08
CA PHE A 4 -4.81 9.56 8.12
C PHE A 4 -4.05 8.26 7.87
N SER A 5 -4.46 7.15 8.50
CA SER A 5 -3.87 5.83 8.22
C SER A 5 -4.07 5.40 6.76
N LEU A 6 -5.18 5.80 6.13
CA LEU A 6 -5.41 5.58 4.71
C LEU A 6 -4.39 6.30 3.84
N ILE A 7 -4.26 7.61 4.05
CA ILE A 7 -3.36 8.46 3.28
C ILE A 7 -1.93 8.00 3.48
N LEU A 8 -1.54 7.69 4.73
CA LEU A 8 -0.21 7.19 5.08
C LEU A 8 0.10 5.85 4.41
N SER A 9 -0.86 4.92 4.37
CA SER A 9 -0.69 3.64 3.68
C SER A 9 -0.59 3.82 2.16
N LEU A 10 -1.33 4.78 1.60
CA LEU A 10 -1.33 5.07 0.16
C LEU A 10 -0.03 5.76 -0.27
N THR A 11 0.47 6.72 0.52
CA THR A 11 1.77 7.36 0.26
C THR A 11 2.92 6.40 0.46
N ALA A 12 2.89 5.57 1.50
CA ALA A 12 3.90 4.53 1.71
C ALA A 12 3.92 3.53 0.55
N PHE A 13 2.75 3.07 0.10
CA PHE A 13 2.62 2.17 -1.06
C PHE A 13 3.20 2.80 -2.33
N SER A 14 2.83 4.05 -2.64
CA SER A 14 3.35 4.78 -3.79
C SER A 14 4.86 5.01 -3.71
N ALA A 15 5.39 5.32 -2.52
CA ALA A 15 6.83 5.47 -2.31
C ALA A 15 7.57 4.16 -2.54
N THR A 16 7.08 3.03 -2.00
CA THR A 16 7.68 1.71 -2.25
C THR A 16 7.63 1.32 -3.71
N LEU A 17 6.53 1.58 -4.40
CA LEU A 17 6.39 1.26 -5.81
C LEU A 17 7.34 2.10 -6.67
N TYR A 18 7.46 3.39 -6.35
CA TYR A 18 8.40 4.28 -7.01
C TYR A 18 9.85 3.80 -6.84
N PHE A 19 10.23 3.54 -5.59
CA PHE A 19 11.57 3.10 -5.25
C PHE A 19 11.88 1.73 -5.88
N LEU A 20 10.89 0.84 -5.97
CA LEU A 20 11.03 -0.45 -6.64
C LEU A 20 11.32 -0.28 -8.13
N VAL A 21 10.69 0.70 -8.79
CA VAL A 21 10.87 0.94 -10.23
C VAL A 21 12.14 1.72 -10.54
N THR A 22 12.51 2.72 -9.73
CA THR A 22 13.68 3.58 -9.99
C THR A 22 14.99 2.98 -9.53
N ASP A 23 14.99 2.31 -8.38
CA ASP A 23 16.19 1.78 -7.73
C ASP A 23 16.06 0.26 -7.61
N PHE A 24 15.92 -0.43 -8.74
CA PHE A 24 15.88 -1.88 -8.78
C PHE A 24 17.22 -2.43 -8.23
N PRO A 25 17.22 -3.05 -7.04
CA PRO A 25 18.47 -3.47 -6.43
C PRO A 25 19.01 -4.72 -7.14
N ASP A 26 20.33 -4.79 -7.30
CA ASP A 26 20.98 -5.92 -7.94
C ASP A 26 20.93 -7.17 -7.03
N VAL A 27 19.98 -8.06 -7.33
CA VAL A 27 19.66 -9.27 -6.56
C VAL A 27 20.79 -10.30 -6.51
N THR A 28 21.84 -10.11 -7.30
CA THR A 28 23.04 -10.96 -7.27
C THR A 28 23.93 -10.69 -6.06
N THR A 29 23.78 -9.52 -5.44
CA THR A 29 24.52 -9.15 -4.23
C THR A 29 23.69 -9.40 -2.97
N LEU A 30 24.34 -9.80 -1.87
CA LEU A 30 23.69 -9.98 -0.56
C LEU A 30 22.93 -8.71 -0.13
N ASN A 31 23.51 -7.53 -0.37
CA ASN A 31 22.88 -6.26 -0.06
C ASN A 31 21.62 -6.04 -0.90
N GLY A 32 21.66 -6.31 -2.20
CA GLY A 32 20.50 -6.17 -3.07
C GLY A 32 19.39 -7.16 -2.73
N LEU A 33 19.74 -8.39 -2.34
CA LEU A 33 18.79 -9.39 -1.88
C LEU A 33 18.05 -8.94 -0.59
N ILE A 34 18.79 -8.41 0.39
CA ILE A 34 18.21 -7.87 1.64
C ILE A 34 17.32 -6.67 1.33
N TYR A 35 17.78 -5.76 0.46
CA TYR A 35 17.01 -4.57 0.08
C TYR A 35 15.69 -4.94 -0.60
N PHE A 36 15.74 -5.90 -1.53
CA PHE A 36 14.57 -6.44 -2.21
C PHE A 36 13.60 -7.13 -1.23
N GLY A 37 14.13 -7.89 -0.27
CA GLY A 37 13.32 -8.53 0.78
C GLY A 37 12.59 -7.52 1.67
N ILE A 38 13.27 -6.45 2.09
CA ILE A 38 12.66 -5.37 2.88
C ILE A 38 11.57 -4.66 2.08
N MET A 39 11.80 -4.37 0.80
CA MET A 39 10.79 -3.83 -0.10
C MET A 39 9.55 -4.71 -0.19
N LEU A 40 9.72 -6.03 -0.35
CA LEU A 40 8.62 -6.99 -0.40
C LEU A 40 7.80 -6.98 0.89
N ILE A 41 8.46 -6.97 2.05
CA ILE A 41 7.79 -6.89 3.35
C ILE A 41 7.02 -5.57 3.47
N LEU A 42 7.63 -4.45 3.07
CA LEU A 42 6.98 -3.14 3.10
C LEU A 42 5.73 -3.11 2.22
N LEU A 43 5.80 -3.73 1.03
CA LEU A 43 4.67 -3.88 0.11
C LEU A 43 3.54 -4.72 0.75
N MET A 44 3.87 -5.84 1.38
CA MET A 44 2.92 -6.71 2.11
C MET A 44 2.21 -5.95 3.25
N VAL A 45 2.96 -5.16 4.03
CA VAL A 45 2.39 -4.33 5.09
C VAL A 45 1.49 -3.23 4.52
N CYS A 46 1.86 -2.60 3.40
CA CYS A 46 1.02 -1.62 2.72
C CYS A 46 -0.28 -2.24 2.20
N VAL A 47 -0.23 -3.43 1.59
CA VAL A 47 -1.43 -4.17 1.14
C VAL A 47 -2.33 -4.52 2.32
N THR A 48 -1.74 -4.98 3.44
CA THR A 48 -2.49 -5.28 4.67
C THR A 48 -3.19 -4.03 5.22
N GLY A 49 -2.51 -2.88 5.22
CA GLY A 49 -3.08 -1.59 5.61
C GLY A 49 -4.26 -1.16 4.73
N ILE A 50 -4.16 -1.39 3.41
CA ILE A 50 -5.24 -1.14 2.45
C ILE A 50 -6.42 -2.09 2.71
N ILE A 51 -6.19 -3.39 2.92
CA ILE A 51 -7.23 -4.39 3.17
C ILE A 51 -8.01 -4.07 4.46
N ILE A 52 -7.31 -3.73 5.54
CA ILE A 52 -7.93 -3.36 6.83
C ILE A 52 -8.83 -2.12 6.67
N ASN A 53 -8.48 -1.20 5.78
CA ASN A 53 -9.27 -0.02 5.53
C ASN A 53 -10.34 -0.17 4.41
N TRP A 54 -10.17 -1.13 3.50
CA TRP A 54 -11.10 -1.43 2.42
C TRP A 54 -12.60 -1.55 2.82
N PRO A 55 -12.99 -2.18 3.94
CA PRO A 55 -14.40 -2.26 4.34
C PRO A 55 -15.05 -0.90 4.61
N LEU A 56 -14.28 0.12 4.93
CA LEU A 56 -14.76 1.50 5.11
C LEU A 56 -15.03 2.20 3.79
N LEU A 57 -14.20 1.96 2.78
CA LEU A 57 -14.38 2.53 1.43
C LEU A 57 -15.62 1.92 0.75
N SER A 58 -15.83 0.61 0.92
CA SER A 58 -17.03 -0.08 0.43
C SER A 58 -18.31 0.41 1.11
N ARG A 59 -18.29 0.71 2.42
CA ARG A 59 -19.45 1.30 3.12
C ARG A 59 -19.83 2.70 2.59
N ILE A 60 -18.85 3.52 2.22
CA ILE A 60 -19.11 4.84 1.64
C ILE A 60 -19.72 4.70 0.25
N HIS A 61 -19.15 3.85 -0.61
CA HIS A 61 -19.70 3.61 -1.96
C HIS A 61 -21.14 3.06 -1.93
N ASN A 62 -21.46 2.18 -0.99
CA ASN A 62 -22.80 1.61 -0.85
C ASN A 62 -23.85 2.60 -0.31
N ARG A 63 -23.45 3.65 0.41
CA ARG A 63 -24.37 4.72 0.84
C ARG A 63 -24.69 5.69 -0.29
N PHE A 64 -23.77 5.90 -1.23
CA PHE A 64 -24.03 6.73 -2.42
C PHE A 64 -24.95 6.06 -3.45
N ARG A 65 -25.04 4.71 -3.48
CA ARG A 65 -26.00 4.00 -4.36
C ARG A 65 -27.43 3.86 -3.80
N LEU A 66 -27.67 4.17 -2.52
CA LEU A 66 -29.00 4.05 -1.91
C LEU A 66 -29.76 5.38 -1.80
N SER A 67 -29.15 6.53 -2.12
CA SER A 67 -29.82 7.83 -2.16
C SER A 67 -30.34 8.18 -3.57
N TYR A 68 -30.61 7.16 -4.38
CA TYR A 68 -31.22 7.30 -5.71
C TYR A 68 -32.37 6.29 -5.88
N LYS A 69 -33.19 6.14 -4.85
CA LYS A 69 -34.49 5.49 -4.96
C LYS A 69 -35.52 6.20 -4.10
#